data_AF-A0A058Z0A4-F1
#
_entry.id   AF-A0A058Z0A4-F1
#
_cell.length_a   1.000
_cell.length_b   1.000
_cell.length_c   1.000
_cell.angle_alpha   90.00
_cell.angle_beta   90.00
_cell.angle_gamma   90.00
#
_symmetry.space_group_name_H-M   'P 1'
#
loop_
_entity.id
_entity.type
_entity.pdbx_description
1 polymer ?
#
loop_
_entity_poly.entity_id
_entity_poly.type
_entity_poly.pdbx_seq_one_letter_code
_entity_poly.pdbx_strand_id
1 'polypeptide(L)'
;MDASVEKKKTVDAGIHYPGVLSCNLCAEIFLARLIPIIPVSVRVTLKRLTGDLRILIKKPPSQRIWLGFHERPKVELEFSPQLGAQGVDLQVLLRFLEKLVLEVIDEVMVLPSMEDFWVPVM
;
A
#
# COMPACT_ATOMS: atom_id res chain seq x y z
N MET A 1 -36.60 9.17 -21.08
CA MET A 1 -35.86 9.87 -20.03
C MET A 1 -36.02 9.03 -18.77
N ASP A 2 -35.21 7.98 -18.63
CA ASP A 2 -35.24 7.10 -17.46
C ASP A 2 -33.80 6.70 -17.10
N ALA A 3 -33.03 7.71 -16.68
CA ALA A 3 -31.78 7.46 -15.98
C ALA A 3 -32.15 6.99 -14.56
N SER A 4 -32.38 5.68 -14.42
CA SER A 4 -32.43 5.02 -13.13
C SER A 4 -31.18 5.42 -12.34
N VAL A 5 -31.35 6.32 -11.38
CA VAL A 5 -30.30 6.74 -10.45
C VAL A 5 -29.97 5.54 -9.57
N GLU A 6 -29.06 4.73 -10.09
CA GLU A 6 -28.43 3.60 -9.45
C GLU A 6 -27.69 4.13 -8.21
N LYS A 7 -28.37 4.08 -7.05
CA LYS A 7 -27.82 4.46 -5.74
C LYS A 7 -26.61 3.58 -5.41
N LYS A 8 -25.42 3.99 -5.90
CA LYS A 8 -24.13 3.45 -5.45
C LYS A 8 -24.00 3.81 -3.98
N LYS A 9 -23.98 2.79 -3.10
CA LYS A 9 -23.73 3.01 -1.67
C LYS A 9 -22.24 3.32 -1.50
N THR A 10 -21.95 4.61 -1.46
CA THR A 10 -20.64 5.13 -1.08
C THR A 10 -20.67 5.41 0.41
N VAL A 11 -19.64 4.96 1.12
CA VAL A 11 -19.40 5.31 2.52
C VAL A 11 -18.01 5.90 2.59
N ASP A 12 -17.91 7.14 3.05
CA ASP A 12 -16.64 7.79 3.33
C ASP A 12 -16.37 7.66 4.83
N ALA A 13 -15.20 7.13 5.19
CA ALA A 13 -14.80 6.88 6.56
C ALA A 13 -13.35 7.31 6.77
N GLY A 14 -13.10 8.08 7.82
CA GLY A 14 -11.74 8.38 8.25
C GLY A 14 -11.09 7.13 8.85
N ILE A 15 -9.93 6.74 8.33
CA ILE A 15 -9.11 5.68 8.91
C ILE A 15 -8.01 6.30 9.76
N HIS A 16 -7.97 5.88 11.01
CA HIS A 16 -6.84 6.10 11.91
C HIS A 16 -6.40 4.76 12.47
N TYR A 17 -5.22 4.30 12.03
CA TYR A 17 -4.62 3.05 12.49
C TYR A 17 -3.40 3.37 13.38
N PRO A 18 -3.54 3.24 14.71
CA PRO A 18 -2.44 3.44 15.67
C PRO A 18 -1.69 2.14 16.01
N GLY A 19 -1.92 1.07 15.25
CA GLY A 19 -1.29 -0.24 15.49
C GLY A 19 0.08 -0.37 14.80
N VAL A 20 0.75 -1.47 15.08
CA VAL A 20 2.03 -1.81 14.44
C VAL A 20 1.80 -2.99 13.50
N LEU A 21 1.91 -2.74 12.20
CA LEU A 21 1.91 -3.78 11.17
C LEU A 21 3.34 -3.95 10.66
N SER A 22 3.96 -5.09 10.91
CA SER A 22 5.31 -5.39 10.40
C SER A 22 5.26 -6.48 9.33
N CYS A 23 5.91 -6.24 8.20
CA CYS A 23 6.11 -7.19 7.13
C CYS A 23 7.62 -7.37 6.87
N ASN A 24 8.04 -8.60 6.61
CA ASN A 24 9.41 -8.87 6.16
C ASN A 24 9.41 -8.87 4.63
N LEU A 25 10.21 -7.98 4.04
CA LEU A 25 10.40 -7.89 2.61
C LEU A 25 11.78 -8.44 2.26
N CYS A 26 11.80 -9.55 1.54
CA CYS A 26 13.02 -10.13 0.97
C CYS A 26 13.04 -9.82 -0.52
N ALA A 27 14.09 -9.13 -0.97
CA ALA A 27 14.24 -8.78 -2.38
C ALA A 27 15.68 -9.04 -2.85
N GLU A 28 15.80 -9.49 -4.10
CA GLU A 28 17.07 -9.57 -4.80
C GLU A 28 17.24 -8.30 -5.63
N ILE A 29 18.25 -7.48 -5.29
CA ILE A 29 18.40 -6.15 -5.88
C ILE A 29 19.63 -6.13 -6.77
N PHE A 30 19.46 -5.58 -7.97
CA PHE A 30 20.51 -5.39 -8.96
C PHE A 30 21.07 -3.96 -8.83
N LEU A 31 22.17 -3.79 -8.10
CA LEU A 31 22.88 -2.50 -8.04
C LEU A 31 23.71 -2.32 -9.32
N ALA A 32 23.09 -1.74 -10.35
CA ALA A 32 23.70 -1.55 -11.67
C ALA A 32 24.10 -2.87 -12.38
N ARG A 33 24.34 -2.77 -13.69
CA ARG A 33 24.60 -3.93 -14.56
C ARG A 33 25.95 -4.61 -14.33
N LEU A 34 26.77 -4.08 -13.42
CA LEU A 34 28.18 -4.46 -13.22
C LEU A 34 28.45 -5.11 -11.84
N ILE A 35 27.48 -5.15 -10.93
CA ILE A 35 27.65 -5.70 -9.57
C ILE A 35 26.84 -7.00 -9.44
N PRO A 36 27.37 -8.04 -8.75
CA PRO A 36 26.64 -9.28 -8.48
C PRO A 36 25.31 -9.02 -7.74
N ILE A 37 24.35 -9.92 -7.95
CA ILE A 37 23.03 -9.89 -7.29
C ILE A 37 23.25 -10.08 -5.78
N ILE A 38 22.82 -9.09 -5.00
CA ILE A 38 22.93 -9.14 -3.54
C ILE A 38 21.53 -9.38 -2.97
N PRO A 39 21.29 -10.50 -2.26
CA PRO A 39 20.04 -10.68 -1.55
C PRO A 39 20.00 -9.73 -0.35
N VAL A 40 18.97 -8.89 -0.30
CA VAL A 40 18.75 -7.96 0.82
C VAL A 40 17.44 -8.31 1.50
N SER A 41 17.49 -8.48 2.82
CA SER A 41 16.28 -8.65 3.62
C SER A 41 16.06 -7.40 4.47
N VAL A 42 14.90 -6.77 4.28
CA VAL A 42 14.49 -5.56 5.00
C VAL A 42 13.17 -5.83 5.70
N ARG A 43 13.11 -5.53 7.00
CA ARG A 43 11.85 -5.48 7.74
C ARG A 43 11.22 -4.11 7.54
N VAL A 44 10.00 -4.09 7.04
CA VAL A 44 9.19 -2.88 6.89
C VAL A 44 8.12 -2.88 7.96
N THR A 45 8.08 -1.84 8.79
CA THR A 45 7.11 -1.70 9.87
C THR A 45 6.27 -0.45 9.65
N LEU A 46 4.98 -0.63 9.38
CA LEU A 46 3.98 0.42 9.39
C LEU A 46 3.63 0.75 10.85
N LYS A 47 4.02 1.96 11.27
CA LYS A 47 3.76 2.50 12.62
C LYS A 47 2.44 3.23 12.72
N ARG A 48 2.06 3.91 11.63
CA ARG A 48 0.87 4.74 11.60
C ARG A 48 0.36 4.86 10.18
N LEU A 49 -0.96 4.77 10.04
CA LEU A 49 -1.66 5.09 8.81
C LEU A 49 -2.84 5.99 9.15
N THR A 50 -2.93 7.15 8.51
CA THR A 50 -4.03 8.09 8.71
C THR A 50 -4.46 8.68 7.38
N GLY A 51 -5.75 8.60 7.07
CA GLY A 51 -6.29 9.17 5.84
C GLY A 51 -7.78 8.93 5.68
N ASP A 52 -8.38 9.63 4.73
CA ASP A 52 -9.82 9.52 4.44
C ASP A 52 -10.06 8.44 3.40
N LEU A 53 -10.63 7.31 3.85
CA LEU A 53 -10.92 6.16 3.02
C LEU A 53 -12.35 6.23 2.46
N ARG A 54 -12.48 6.03 1.16
CA ARG A 54 -13.71 5.78 0.44
C ARG A 54 -13.95 4.28 0.29
N ILE A 55 -15.12 3.85 0.73
CA ILE A 55 -15.60 2.48 0.59
C ILE A 55 -16.79 2.49 -0.37
N LEU A 56 -16.66 1.77 -1.47
CA LEU A 56 -17.71 1.59 -2.47
C LEU A 56 -18.16 0.14 -2.48
N ILE A 57 -19.40 -0.10 -2.05
CA ILE A 57 -20.00 -1.44 -2.10
C ILE A 57 -20.74 -1.57 -3.44
N LYS A 58 -20.27 -2.47 -4.31
CA LYS A 58 -20.95 -2.75 -5.58
C LYS A 58 -22.31 -3.43 -5.34
N LYS A 59 -23.24 -3.24 -6.28
CA LYS A 59 -24.54 -3.89 -6.20
C LYS A 59 -24.38 -5.43 -6.13
N PRO A 60 -25.28 -6.13 -5.41
CA PRO A 60 -25.43 -7.58 -5.56
C PRO A 60 -25.74 -7.85 -7.04
N PRO A 61 -25.05 -8.75 -7.78
CA PRO A 61 -24.46 -10.03 -7.37
C PRO A 61 -22.93 -10.07 -7.23
N SER A 62 -22.20 -8.96 -7.39
CA SER A 62 -20.73 -9.04 -7.55
C SER A 62 -19.95 -9.24 -6.24
N GLN A 63 -20.53 -8.89 -5.07
CA GLN A 63 -19.90 -9.05 -3.74
C GLN A 63 -18.48 -8.45 -3.65
N ARG A 64 -18.26 -7.31 -4.31
CA ARG A 64 -16.98 -6.61 -4.31
C ARG A 64 -17.08 -5.31 -3.55
N ILE A 65 -16.09 -5.06 -2.72
CA ILE A 65 -15.86 -3.78 -2.07
C ILE A 65 -14.68 -3.13 -2.76
N TRP A 66 -14.85 -1.89 -3.17
CA TRP A 66 -13.78 -1.06 -3.67
C TRP A 66 -13.31 -0.15 -2.54
N LEU A 67 -12.01 -0.17 -2.24
CA LEU A 67 -11.38 0.67 -1.23
C LEU A 67 -10.40 1.62 -1.90
N GLY A 68 -10.46 2.90 -1.56
CA GLY A 68 -9.48 3.88 -2.03
C GLY A 68 -9.48 5.12 -1.16
N PHE A 69 -8.37 5.82 -1.07
CA PHE A 69 -8.23 7.06 -0.32
C PHE A 69 -8.58 8.26 -1.19
N HIS A 70 -9.20 9.28 -0.60
CA HIS A 70 -9.48 10.54 -1.30
C HIS A 70 -8.22 11.31 -1.65
N GLU A 71 -7.26 11.30 -0.73
CA GLU A 71 -5.95 11.93 -0.85
C GLU A 71 -4.88 10.96 -0.37
N ARG A 72 -3.62 11.23 -0.72
CA ARG A 72 -2.49 10.43 -0.26
C ARG A 72 -2.50 10.30 1.27
N PRO A 73 -2.60 9.08 1.83
CA PRO A 73 -2.64 8.89 3.26
C PRO A 73 -1.30 9.26 3.90
N LYS A 74 -1.34 9.70 5.15
CA LYS A 74 -0.15 9.87 5.99
C LYS A 74 0.28 8.48 6.47
N VAL A 75 1.42 8.03 5.98
CA VAL A 75 2.00 6.71 6.29
C VAL A 75 3.33 6.92 7.01
N GLU A 76 3.48 6.32 8.19
CA GLU A 76 4.76 6.25 8.90
C GLU A 76 5.33 4.84 8.77
N LEU A 77 6.37 4.69 7.96
CA LEU A 77 7.07 3.43 7.70
C LEU A 77 8.46 3.46 8.35
N GLU A 78 8.85 2.36 8.98
CA GLU A 78 10.19 2.13 9.50
C GLU A 78 10.82 0.96 8.77
N PHE A 79 11.95 1.20 8.10
CA PHE A 79 12.70 0.19 7.36
C PHE A 79 13.95 -0.20 8.15
N SER A 80 14.01 -1.45 8.61
CA SER A 80 15.13 -2.02 9.37
C SER A 80 15.79 -3.14 8.58
N PRO A 81 17.07 -3.03 8.18
CA PRO A 81 17.75 -4.11 7.48
C PRO A 81 17.95 -5.31 8.41
N GLN A 82 17.55 -6.51 7.97
CA GLN A 82 17.72 -7.76 8.72
C GLN A 82 19.01 -8.48 8.32
N LEU A 83 19.39 -8.41 7.04
CA LEU A 83 20.58 -9.04 6.48
C LEU A 83 21.20 -8.08 5.46
N GLY A 84 22.46 -7.68 5.65
CA GLY A 84 23.17 -6.77 4.77
C GLY A 84 24.53 -7.33 4.36
N ALA A 85 24.81 -7.34 3.05
CA ALA A 85 26.16 -7.53 2.54
C ALA A 85 27.01 -6.31 2.90
N GLN A 86 28.21 -6.56 3.43
CA GLN A 86 29.17 -5.51 3.75
C GLN A 86 29.48 -4.68 2.48
N GLY A 87 29.30 -3.36 2.55
CA GLY A 87 29.79 -2.43 1.50
C GLY A 87 28.74 -1.67 0.69
N VAL A 88 27.43 -1.87 0.90
CA VAL A 88 26.38 -1.06 0.24
C VAL A 88 25.90 0.06 1.16
N ASP A 89 25.74 1.27 0.62
CA ASP A 89 25.05 2.36 1.32
C ASP A 89 23.56 2.04 1.45
N LEU A 90 23.22 1.29 2.50
CA LEU A 90 21.85 0.88 2.80
C LEU A 90 20.93 2.09 3.01
N GLN A 91 21.43 3.27 3.38
CA GLN A 91 20.56 4.42 3.59
C GLN A 91 19.94 4.90 2.28
N VAL A 92 20.70 4.91 1.18
CA VAL A 92 20.17 5.27 -0.15
C VAL A 92 19.11 4.27 -0.57
N LEU A 93 19.36 2.98 -0.36
CA LEU A 93 18.43 1.91 -0.71
C LEU A 93 17.13 2.00 0.12
N LEU A 94 17.22 2.20 1.43
CA LEU A 94 16.05 2.28 2.31
C LEU A 94 15.17 3.48 1.93
N ARG A 95 15.76 4.63 1.63
CA ARG A 95 15.02 5.81 1.14
C ARG A 95 14.35 5.55 -0.22
N PHE A 96 15.00 4.78 -1.09
CA PHE A 96 14.41 4.40 -2.37
C PHE A 96 13.21 3.47 -2.18
N LEU A 97 13.33 2.44 -1.33
CA LEU A 97 12.24 1.53 -1.00
C LEU A 97 11.06 2.27 -0.35
N GLU A 98 11.33 3.22 0.54
CA GLU A 98 10.29 4.06 1.15
C GLU A 98 9.50 4.83 0.09
N LYS A 99 10.20 5.48 -0.85
CA LYS A 99 9.55 6.20 -1.95
C LYS A 99 8.73 5.26 -2.83
N LEU A 100 9.28 4.11 -3.22
CA LEU A 100 8.56 3.13 -4.03
C LEU A 100 7.27 2.66 -3.36
N VAL A 101 7.31 2.34 -2.07
CA VAL A 101 6.10 1.91 -1.34
C VAL A 101 5.06 3.02 -1.32
N LEU A 102 5.47 4.27 -1.08
CA LEU A 102 4.55 5.40 -1.06
C LEU A 102 3.97 5.73 -2.45
N GLU A 103 4.78 5.61 -3.51
CA GLU A 103 4.34 5.76 -4.90
C GLU A 103 3.32 4.68 -5.27
N VAL A 104 3.58 3.41 -4.92
CA VAL A 104 2.64 2.31 -5.15
C VAL A 104 1.32 2.54 -4.41
N ILE A 105 1.36 3.03 -3.16
CA ILE A 105 0.13 3.36 -2.42
C ILE A 105 -0.67 4.45 -3.16
N ASP A 106 0.01 5.46 -3.69
CA ASP A 106 -0.62 6.54 -4.45
C ASP A 106 -1.24 6.02 -5.76
N GLU A 107 -0.50 5.20 -6.51
CA GLU A 107 -0.96 4.66 -7.79
C GLU A 107 -2.12 3.67 -7.66
N VAL A 108 -2.11 2.86 -6.60
CA VAL A 108 -3.00 1.69 -6.47
C VAL A 108 -4.20 2.01 -5.57
N MET A 109 -4.00 2.78 -4.51
CA MET A 109 -5.02 3.00 -3.48
C MET A 109 -5.56 4.43 -3.41
N VAL A 110 -5.06 5.40 -4.16
CA VAL A 110 -5.57 6.79 -4.14
C VAL A 110 -6.44 7.07 -5.36
N LEU A 111 -7.56 7.77 -5.17
CA LEU A 111 -8.51 8.08 -6.23
C LEU A 111 -7.81 8.78 -7.42
N PRO A 112 -8.10 8.38 -8.67
CA PRO A 112 -9.21 7.53 -9.10
C PRO A 112 -8.98 6.01 -8.95
N SER A 113 -7.79 5.58 -8.58
CA SER A 113 -7.48 4.17 -8.36
C SER A 113 -8.13 3.66 -7.08
N MET A 114 -8.68 2.45 -7.14
CA MET A 114 -9.32 1.77 -6.01
C MET A 114 -9.07 0.28 -6.09
N GLU A 115 -8.76 -0.32 -4.95
CA GLU A 115 -8.52 -1.76 -4.82
C GLU A 115 -9.83 -2.54 -4.70
N ASP A 116 -9.97 -3.61 -5.48
CA ASP A 116 -11.15 -4.47 -5.44
C ASP A 116 -10.97 -5.71 -4.56
N PHE A 117 -11.67 -5.71 -3.43
CA PHE A 117 -11.69 -6.84 -2.52
C PHE A 117 -12.95 -7.66 -2.72
N TRP A 118 -12.78 -8.98 -2.90
CA TRP A 118 -13.88 -9.93 -2.83
C TRP A 118 -14.22 -10.24 -1.39
N VAL A 119 -15.50 -10.16 -1.03
CA VAL A 119 -15.98 -10.49 0.31
C VAL A 119 -16.55 -11.91 0.30
N PRO A 120 -15.93 -12.87 1.00
CA PRO A 120 -16.55 -14.16 1.25
C PRO A 120 -17.77 -13.99 2.16
N VAL A 121 -18.90 -14.57 1.78
CA VAL A 121 -20.04 -14.76 2.70
C VAL A 121 -19.74 -15.96 3.59
N MET A 122 -19.85 -15.76 4.89
CA MET A 122 -19.91 -16.84 5.88
C MET A 122 -21.35 -17.27 6.10
#